data_AF-A0A953B0X6-F1
#
_entry.id   AF-A0A953B0X6-F1
#
_cell.length_a   1.000
_cell.length_b   1.000
_cell.length_c   1.000
_cell.angle_alpha   90.00
_cell.angle_beta   90.00
_cell.angle_gamma   90.00
#
_symmetry.space_group_name_H-M   'P 1'
#
loop_
_entity.id
_entity.type
_entity.pdbx_description
1 polymer ?
#
loop_
_entity_poly.entity_id
_entity_poly.type
_entity_poly.pdbx_seq_one_letter_code
_entity_poly.pdbx_strand_id
1 'polypeptide(L)'
;MPPFVFTGPPPASDPLRAAVRAATRADEEACVQRLVEAATLPADIQARIAARARALVEQVRRRRVREGGLDAFLHEYQLSSREGVVLMCLAEALLRIPDAETASRLIRDKLADADWERHLGSSESLFVNASTWALMLTGRIIKLDREAGRDLGGLLGRMVARSGEPVIRQAITQAMRILGRQFVMGRTIEEALDRAVALERRGFRYSYDMLGEAARTAADVEAYDRAYHHAIEASGRVARGRGPIDSPGISVKLSALHPRYEAAQRDRVMTELVPRLKALARRARELDIGFTVDAEEADRLDLSLDVIEAVSADPELAGWQGFGLAVQAYQKRALPLLDWLAAMARRHRRRLMVRLVKGAYWDSEIKLAQERGLDDYPVFTRKLATDVSYIACVRRLLADPVAFYPQFATHNAHTLAAVMEVAAPGAAFEFQRLHGMGESLYEDLAAPERLGHPVRIYAPVGGHEDLLAYLVRRLLENGANTSFVNRIVDENLPVETLVADPATQLAALPRRRHPHIPVPPDLYLPERRNSRGIDLNDPPTLAKLRDDMGAALARAWRAAPLIEGREAGGTARPVRDPADTRRVVGEVVEADPAEVERALAAAVRAAPAWDAAGPDRRALCLE
;
A
#
# COMPACT_ATOMS: atom_id res chain seq x y z
N MET A 1 -13.28 -29.68 -22.03
CA MET A 1 -13.58 -29.33 -20.63
C MET A 1 -14.00 -27.88 -20.58
N PRO A 2 -15.01 -27.49 -19.79
CA PRO A 2 -15.31 -26.09 -19.57
C PRO A 2 -14.07 -25.35 -19.07
N PRO A 3 -13.84 -24.12 -19.52
CA PRO A 3 -12.82 -23.23 -18.98
C PRO A 3 -13.24 -22.78 -17.56
N PHE A 4 -12.99 -23.60 -16.53
CA PHE A 4 -13.41 -23.28 -15.17
C PHE A 4 -12.58 -22.19 -14.50
N VAL A 5 -11.30 -22.08 -14.88
CA VAL A 5 -10.35 -21.14 -14.25
C VAL A 5 -9.92 -20.05 -15.22
N PHE A 6 -9.68 -20.41 -16.49
CA PHE A 6 -9.35 -19.47 -17.54
C PHE A 6 -10.21 -19.73 -18.77
N THR A 7 -10.76 -18.67 -19.36
CA THR A 7 -11.40 -18.65 -20.67
C THR A 7 -10.44 -19.03 -21.81
N GLY A 8 -9.13 -18.84 -21.62
CA GLY A 8 -8.04 -19.17 -22.55
C GLY A 8 -6.79 -19.76 -21.89
N PRO A 9 -5.67 -19.98 -22.60
CA PRO A 9 -4.42 -20.41 -21.98
C PRO A 9 -3.90 -19.33 -21.01
N PRO A 10 -3.18 -19.71 -19.93
CA PRO A 10 -2.54 -18.74 -19.06
C PRO A 10 -1.56 -17.89 -19.88
N PRO A 11 -1.38 -16.60 -19.53
CA PRO A 11 -0.50 -15.70 -20.27
C PRO A 11 0.92 -16.26 -20.31
N ALA A 12 1.51 -16.31 -21.51
CA ALA A 12 2.91 -16.67 -21.70
C ALA A 12 3.78 -15.72 -20.87
N SER A 13 4.73 -16.27 -20.11
CA SER A 13 5.64 -15.49 -19.27
C SER A 13 7.03 -15.55 -19.87
N ASP A 14 7.61 -14.39 -20.16
CA ASP A 14 9.04 -14.31 -20.37
C ASP A 14 9.80 -14.64 -19.06
N PRO A 15 11.10 -15.00 -19.13
CA PRO A 15 11.89 -15.36 -17.95
C PRO A 15 11.99 -14.25 -16.89
N LEU A 16 12.05 -12.98 -17.29
CA LEU A 16 12.11 -11.85 -16.35
C LEU A 16 10.76 -11.68 -15.64
N ARG A 17 9.65 -11.84 -16.35
CA ARG A 17 8.32 -11.81 -15.76
C ARG A 17 8.09 -12.99 -14.81
N ALA A 18 8.63 -14.16 -15.14
CA ALA A 18 8.61 -15.32 -14.26
C ALA A 18 9.44 -15.07 -12.98
N ALA A 19 10.57 -14.37 -13.09
CA ALA A 19 11.38 -13.98 -11.93
C ALA A 19 10.64 -13.00 -11.00
N VAL A 20 9.87 -12.05 -11.56
CA VAL A 20 8.98 -11.18 -10.78
C VAL A 20 7.95 -12.01 -10.00
N ARG A 21 7.27 -12.95 -10.67
CA ARG A 21 6.26 -13.81 -10.02
C ARG A 21 6.86 -14.70 -8.94
N ALA A 22 8.00 -15.32 -9.21
CA ALA A 22 8.72 -16.16 -8.23
C ALA A 22 9.14 -15.39 -6.98
N ALA A 23 9.43 -14.10 -7.11
CA ALA A 23 9.77 -13.23 -5.98
C ALA A 23 8.55 -12.74 -5.19
N THR A 24 7.31 -13.03 -5.61
CA THR A 24 6.09 -12.52 -4.96
C THR A 24 6.06 -12.83 -3.48
N ARG A 25 6.23 -14.09 -3.08
CA ARG A 25 6.22 -14.54 -1.67
C ARG A 25 7.48 -15.33 -1.34
N ALA A 26 8.59 -14.98 -1.98
CA ALA A 26 9.87 -15.64 -1.72
C ALA A 26 10.26 -15.49 -0.24
N ASP A 27 11.06 -16.43 0.26
CA ASP A 27 11.54 -16.37 1.64
C ASP A 27 12.25 -15.03 1.93
N GLU A 28 11.84 -14.35 3.00
CA GLU A 28 12.33 -13.03 3.36
C GLU A 28 13.80 -13.06 3.79
N GLU A 29 14.25 -14.09 4.51
CA GLU A 29 15.66 -14.18 4.94
C GLU A 29 16.58 -14.26 3.72
N ALA A 30 16.27 -15.14 2.76
CA ALA A 30 17.00 -15.26 1.51
C ALA A 30 16.93 -13.99 0.63
N CYS A 31 15.77 -13.33 0.58
CA CYS A 31 15.61 -12.06 -0.12
C CYS A 31 16.48 -10.96 0.50
N VAL A 32 16.42 -10.81 1.83
CA VAL A 32 17.16 -9.78 2.56
C VAL A 32 18.66 -10.01 2.45
N GLN A 33 19.15 -11.25 2.50
CA GLN A 33 20.57 -11.54 2.35
C GLN A 33 21.12 -11.01 1.01
N ARG A 34 20.44 -11.31 -0.09
CA ARG A 34 20.80 -10.79 -1.43
C ARG A 34 20.70 -9.26 -1.50
N LEU A 35 19.72 -8.67 -0.84
CA LEU A 35 19.56 -7.22 -0.79
C LEU A 35 20.65 -6.51 -0.01
N VAL A 36 21.11 -7.09 1.11
CA VAL A 36 22.23 -6.56 1.89
C VAL A 36 23.48 -6.53 1.02
N GLU A 37 23.77 -7.61 0.29
CA GLU A 37 24.89 -7.66 -0.66
C GLU A 37 24.74 -6.58 -1.75
N ALA A 38 23.55 -6.46 -2.35
CA ALA A 38 23.26 -5.47 -3.39
C ALA A 38 23.25 -4.02 -2.89
N ALA A 39 23.00 -3.77 -1.60
CA ALA A 39 22.95 -2.44 -1.00
C ALA A 39 24.26 -2.04 -0.31
N THR A 40 25.16 -2.99 -0.03
CA THR A 40 26.43 -2.73 0.66
C THR A 40 27.31 -1.79 -0.17
N LEU A 41 27.69 -0.67 0.44
CA LEU A 41 28.56 0.36 -0.13
C LEU A 41 29.94 0.33 0.53
N PRO A 42 31.01 0.79 -0.16
CA PRO A 42 32.32 0.97 0.46
C PRO A 42 32.28 1.91 1.67
N ALA A 43 33.15 1.68 2.66
CA ALA A 43 33.13 2.38 3.95
C ALA A 43 33.32 3.91 3.83
N ASP A 44 34.09 4.37 2.83
CA ASP A 44 34.26 5.79 2.56
C ASP A 44 32.94 6.44 2.06
N ILE A 45 32.19 5.74 1.20
CA ILE A 45 30.87 6.19 0.74
C ILE A 45 29.89 6.22 1.92
N GLN A 46 29.87 5.16 2.74
CA GLN A 46 29.01 5.11 3.93
C GLN A 46 29.28 6.27 4.88
N ALA A 47 30.56 6.61 5.13
CA ALA A 47 30.94 7.74 5.96
C ALA A 47 30.45 9.08 5.38
N ARG A 48 30.55 9.29 4.06
CA ARG A 48 30.01 10.50 3.41
C ARG A 48 28.49 10.57 3.49
N ILE A 49 27.81 9.44 3.31
CA ILE A 49 26.35 9.34 3.47
C ILE A 49 25.95 9.76 4.88
N ALA A 50 26.59 9.19 5.90
CA ALA A 50 26.31 9.51 7.30
C ALA A 50 26.54 11.01 7.60
N ALA A 51 27.66 11.58 7.13
CA ALA A 51 27.98 12.99 7.31
C ALA A 51 26.94 13.91 6.64
N ARG A 52 26.55 13.62 5.39
CA ARG A 52 25.54 14.37 4.66
C ARG A 52 24.17 14.25 5.30
N ALA A 53 23.77 13.03 5.67
CA ALA A 53 22.50 12.78 6.35
C ALA A 53 22.42 13.53 7.69
N ARG A 54 23.52 13.56 8.47
CA ARG A 54 23.61 14.34 9.71
C ARG A 54 23.37 15.82 9.45
N ALA A 55 24.06 16.40 8.46
CA ALA A 55 23.91 17.80 8.11
C ALA A 55 22.46 18.15 7.72
N LEU A 56 21.79 17.29 6.94
CA LEU A 56 20.37 17.45 6.60
C LEU A 56 19.47 17.42 7.85
N VAL A 57 19.69 16.47 8.76
CA VAL A 57 18.89 16.33 9.99
C VAL A 57 19.05 17.55 10.90
N GLU A 58 20.29 17.96 11.18
CA GLU A 58 20.59 19.11 12.02
C GLU A 58 19.99 20.40 11.44
N GLN A 59 19.97 20.52 10.11
CA GLN A 59 19.39 21.67 9.46
C GLN A 59 17.86 21.71 9.60
N VAL A 60 17.18 20.58 9.40
CA VAL A 60 15.73 20.48 9.60
C VAL A 60 15.36 20.85 11.04
N ARG A 61 16.11 20.33 12.03
CA ARG A 61 15.90 20.66 13.45
C ARG A 61 16.08 22.15 13.74
N ARG A 62 17.06 22.82 13.13
CA ARG A 62 17.30 24.27 13.29
C ARG A 62 16.17 25.15 12.73
N ARG A 63 15.58 24.79 11.59
CA ARG A 63 14.55 25.63 10.92
C ARG A 63 13.18 25.59 11.59
N ARG A 64 12.79 24.45 12.17
CA ARG A 64 11.43 24.24 12.68
C ARG A 64 11.06 25.07 13.91
N VAL A 65 12.03 25.66 14.60
CA VAL A 65 11.82 26.54 15.76
C VAL A 65 10.98 27.80 15.41
N ARG A 66 10.64 28.06 14.14
CA ARG A 66 10.10 29.36 13.68
C ARG A 66 8.70 29.38 13.05
N GLU A 67 8.02 28.27 12.77
CA GLU A 67 6.74 28.29 12.01
C GLU A 67 5.72 27.23 12.46
N GLY A 68 4.54 27.64 12.97
CA GLY A 68 3.45 26.72 13.34
C GLY A 68 2.04 27.32 13.22
N GLY A 69 1.28 26.97 12.17
CA GLY A 69 -0.12 27.39 11.97
C GLY A 69 -1.16 26.69 12.87
N LEU A 70 -0.76 25.61 13.55
CA LEU A 70 -1.59 24.90 14.53
C LEU A 70 -1.75 25.69 15.84
N ASP A 71 -0.79 26.55 16.18
CA ASP A 71 -0.84 27.39 17.38
C ASP A 71 -2.01 28.40 17.31
N ALA A 72 -2.28 28.92 16.11
CA ALA A 72 -3.44 29.79 15.87
C ALA A 72 -4.78 29.06 16.05
N PHE A 73 -4.85 27.79 15.67
CA PHE A 73 -6.06 26.95 15.83
C PHE A 73 -6.35 26.62 17.29
N LEU A 74 -5.33 26.26 18.07
CA LEU A 74 -5.49 26.04 19.52
C LEU A 74 -5.98 27.29 20.24
N HIS A 75 -5.49 28.47 19.82
CA HIS A 75 -5.89 29.75 20.38
C HIS A 75 -7.34 30.12 20.02
N GLU A 76 -7.80 29.85 18.79
CA GLU A 76 -9.17 30.14 18.33
C GLU A 76 -10.24 29.41 19.15
N TYR A 77 -9.99 28.14 19.50
CA TYR A 77 -10.91 27.30 20.28
C TYR A 77 -10.56 27.24 21.77
N GLN A 78 -9.62 28.06 22.24
CA GLN A 78 -9.11 28.09 23.63
C GLN A 78 -8.75 26.70 24.16
N LEU A 79 -8.17 25.87 23.29
CA LEU A 79 -7.78 24.51 23.62
C LEU A 79 -6.41 24.51 24.29
N SER A 80 -6.28 23.83 25.41
CA SER A 80 -4.96 23.47 25.91
C SER A 80 -4.27 22.54 24.92
N SER A 81 -2.94 22.46 24.97
CA SER A 81 -2.21 21.57 24.08
C SER A 81 -2.65 20.10 24.19
N ARG A 82 -2.98 19.62 25.40
CA ARG A 82 -3.49 18.25 25.60
C ARG A 82 -4.86 18.05 24.96
N GLU A 83 -5.75 19.03 25.07
CA GLU A 83 -7.06 19.02 24.43
C GLU A 83 -6.94 19.05 22.90
N GLY A 84 -6.00 19.83 22.38
CA GLY A 84 -5.63 19.82 20.97
C GLY A 84 -5.21 18.42 20.49
N VAL A 85 -4.37 17.71 21.26
CA VAL A 85 -3.93 16.34 20.91
C VAL A 85 -5.11 15.39 20.78
N VAL A 86 -6.02 15.40 21.75
CA VAL A 86 -7.21 14.55 21.76
C VAL A 86 -8.10 14.87 20.56
N LEU A 87 -8.34 16.15 20.29
CA LEU A 87 -9.17 16.59 19.18
C LEU A 87 -8.58 16.18 17.82
N MET A 88 -7.25 16.26 17.68
CA MET A 88 -6.56 15.83 16.46
C MET A 88 -6.56 14.30 16.30
N CYS A 89 -6.41 13.54 17.38
CA CYS A 89 -6.56 12.07 17.34
C CYS A 89 -7.97 11.68 16.94
N LEU A 90 -8.99 12.37 17.46
CA LEU A 90 -10.38 12.12 17.12
C LEU A 90 -10.67 12.51 15.67
N ALA A 91 -10.20 13.67 15.21
CA ALA A 91 -10.30 14.08 13.81
C ALA A 91 -9.63 13.05 12.89
N GLU A 92 -8.42 12.60 13.21
CA GLU A 92 -7.72 11.53 12.48
C GLU A 92 -8.53 10.22 12.48
N ALA A 93 -9.03 9.78 13.62
CA ALA A 93 -9.79 8.53 13.73
C ALA A 93 -11.09 8.58 12.92
N LEU A 94 -11.80 9.71 12.94
CA LEU A 94 -12.99 9.95 12.15
C LEU A 94 -12.70 10.01 10.66
N LEU A 95 -11.53 10.55 10.29
CA LEU A 95 -11.05 10.51 8.91
C LEU A 95 -10.88 9.06 8.42
N ARG A 96 -10.55 8.10 9.31
CA ARG A 96 -10.41 6.66 8.98
C ARG A 96 -11.69 5.97 8.54
N ILE A 97 -12.83 6.65 8.69
CA ILE A 97 -14.13 6.14 8.29
C ILE A 97 -14.37 6.61 6.85
N PRO A 98 -14.44 5.69 5.86
CA PRO A 98 -14.53 6.07 4.45
C PRO A 98 -15.88 6.70 4.07
N ASP A 99 -16.93 6.50 4.88
CA ASP A 99 -18.26 7.06 4.66
C ASP A 99 -18.50 8.29 5.54
N ALA A 100 -18.78 9.44 4.90
CA ALA A 100 -19.00 10.72 5.58
C ALA A 100 -20.28 10.71 6.43
N GLU A 101 -21.31 9.94 6.03
CA GLU A 101 -22.54 9.80 6.81
C GLU A 101 -22.28 9.01 8.10
N THR A 102 -21.58 7.87 8.00
CA THR A 102 -21.16 7.04 9.13
C THR A 102 -20.23 7.80 10.07
N ALA A 103 -19.28 8.58 9.55
CA ALA A 103 -18.42 9.43 10.37
C ALA A 103 -19.26 10.48 11.13
N SER A 104 -20.20 11.14 10.46
CA SER A 104 -21.09 12.15 11.07
C SER A 104 -22.06 11.56 12.10
N ARG A 105 -22.55 10.35 11.86
CA ARG A 105 -23.37 9.57 12.79
C ARG A 105 -22.55 9.13 13.98
N LEU A 106 -21.32 8.63 13.79
CA LEU A 106 -20.42 8.26 14.87
C LEU A 106 -20.05 9.47 15.74
N ILE A 107 -19.81 10.64 15.15
CA ILE A 107 -19.61 11.90 15.89
C ILE A 107 -20.80 12.17 16.80
N ARG A 108 -22.03 12.03 16.28
CA ARG A 108 -23.27 12.28 17.02
C ARG A 108 -23.51 11.24 18.12
N ASP A 109 -23.47 9.96 17.75
CA ASP A 109 -23.74 8.84 18.64
C ASP A 109 -22.69 8.73 19.74
N LYS A 110 -21.42 9.05 19.45
CA LYS A 110 -20.36 9.02 20.45
C LYS A 110 -20.31 10.27 21.32
N LEU A 111 -20.53 11.48 20.78
CA LEU A 111 -20.53 12.69 21.61
C LEU A 111 -21.78 12.85 22.49
N ALA A 112 -22.91 12.22 22.12
CA ALA A 112 -24.18 12.34 22.85
C ALA A 112 -24.29 11.44 24.09
N ASP A 113 -23.71 10.24 24.07
CA ASP A 113 -23.74 9.33 25.23
C ASP A 113 -22.51 9.53 26.12
N ALA A 114 -22.73 9.90 27.38
CA ALA A 114 -21.70 10.07 28.40
C ALA A 114 -21.04 8.75 28.87
N ASP A 115 -21.25 7.64 28.17
CA ASP A 115 -20.87 6.28 28.58
C ASP A 115 -19.74 5.70 27.70
N TRP A 116 -18.68 6.52 27.53
CA TRP A 116 -17.50 6.21 26.73
C TRP A 116 -16.67 5.04 27.29
N GLU A 117 -16.64 4.87 28.62
CA GLU A 117 -15.82 3.85 29.28
C GLU A 117 -16.25 2.42 28.95
N ARG A 118 -17.55 2.17 28.80
CA ARG A 118 -18.11 0.84 28.51
C ARG A 118 -17.84 0.35 27.09
N HIS A 119 -17.71 1.26 26.14
CA HIS A 119 -17.57 0.94 24.72
C HIS A 119 -16.10 0.98 24.23
N LEU A 120 -15.16 1.35 25.10
CA LEU A 120 -13.71 1.43 24.79
C LEU A 120 -12.90 0.24 25.35
N GLY A 121 -13.51 -0.66 26.12
CA GLY A 121 -12.86 -1.79 26.81
C GLY A 121 -12.16 -2.85 25.93
N SER A 122 -11.90 -2.57 24.65
CA SER A 122 -11.20 -3.47 23.73
C SER A 122 -10.44 -2.77 22.59
N SER A 123 -10.29 -1.43 22.58
CA SER A 123 -9.61 -0.74 21.47
C SER A 123 -8.47 0.17 21.93
N GLU A 124 -7.28 -0.42 22.10
CA GLU A 124 -5.99 0.30 22.25
C GLU A 124 -5.62 1.18 21.03
N SER A 125 -6.42 1.17 19.95
CA SER A 125 -6.06 1.70 18.62
C SER A 125 -6.34 3.20 18.37
N LEU A 126 -7.23 3.86 19.13
CA LEU A 126 -7.68 5.23 18.82
C LEU A 126 -6.64 6.31 19.16
N PHE A 127 -5.79 6.07 20.16
CA PHE A 127 -4.80 7.03 20.66
C PHE A 127 -3.35 6.65 20.33
N VAL A 128 -3.14 5.70 19.42
CA VAL A 128 -1.80 5.21 19.03
C VAL A 128 -0.91 6.34 18.50
N ASN A 129 -1.51 7.36 17.88
CA ASN A 129 -0.81 8.52 17.33
C ASN A 129 -0.87 9.77 18.24
N ALA A 130 -1.33 9.63 19.49
CA ALA A 130 -1.40 10.76 20.43
C ALA A 130 -0.05 11.40 20.68
N SER A 131 1.02 10.60 20.74
CA SER A 131 2.39 11.09 20.89
C SER A 131 2.84 11.91 19.67
N THR A 132 2.41 11.54 18.46
CA THR A 132 2.69 12.28 17.21
C THR A 132 2.04 13.66 17.24
N TRP A 133 0.75 13.73 17.59
CA TRP A 133 0.04 15.00 17.71
C TRP A 133 0.55 15.84 18.87
N ALA A 134 0.92 15.21 20.00
CA ALA A 134 1.53 15.91 21.13
C ALA A 134 2.83 16.59 20.71
N LEU A 135 3.67 15.88 19.96
CA LEU A 135 4.91 16.42 19.43
C LEU A 135 4.67 17.53 18.40
N MET A 136 3.66 17.39 17.53
CA MET A 136 3.32 18.44 16.56
C MET A 136 2.75 19.71 17.20
N LEU A 137 1.97 19.59 18.27
CA LEU A 137 1.29 20.71 18.94
C LEU A 137 2.11 21.34 20.07
N THR A 138 3.07 20.62 20.66
CA THR A 138 3.83 21.10 21.82
C THR A 138 5.33 21.17 21.61
N GLY A 139 5.83 20.62 20.50
CA GLY A 139 7.26 20.46 20.27
C GLY A 139 7.95 19.48 21.23
N ARG A 140 7.21 18.80 22.11
CA ARG A 140 7.76 17.85 23.08
C ARG A 140 7.07 16.50 22.97
N ILE A 141 7.85 15.42 23.11
CA ILE A 141 7.28 14.09 23.32
C ILE A 141 6.72 14.04 24.74
N ILE A 142 5.41 13.95 24.85
CA ILE A 142 4.76 13.57 26.08
C ILE A 142 4.81 12.03 26.12
N LYS A 143 5.62 11.46 27.01
CA LYS A 143 5.51 10.04 27.37
C LYS A 143 4.15 9.86 28.04
N LEU A 144 3.19 9.39 27.26
CA LEU A 144 1.88 9.01 27.75
C LEU A 144 2.03 7.57 28.27
N ASP A 145 2.28 7.44 29.57
CA ASP A 145 2.29 6.14 30.23
C ASP A 145 0.93 5.44 30.06
N ARG A 146 0.90 4.11 30.15
CA ARG A 146 -0.31 3.27 29.97
C ARG A 146 -1.48 3.67 30.86
N GLU A 147 -1.24 4.36 31.97
CA GLU A 147 -2.29 4.89 32.85
C GLU A 147 -2.92 6.21 32.33
N ALA A 148 -2.24 6.94 31.45
CA ALA A 148 -2.71 8.22 30.89
C ALA A 148 -3.73 8.07 29.74
N GLY A 149 -3.84 6.88 29.13
CA GLY A 149 -4.89 6.59 28.13
C GLY A 149 -6.31 6.73 28.69
N ARG A 150 -6.48 6.51 30.02
CA ARG A 150 -7.73 6.76 30.75
C ARG A 150 -8.02 8.26 30.95
N ASP A 151 -6.99 9.12 30.97
CA ASP A 151 -7.17 10.57 31.16
C ASP A 151 -7.61 11.28 29.85
N LEU A 152 -7.30 10.73 28.67
CA LEU A 152 -7.67 11.33 27.38
C LEU A 152 -9.19 11.26 27.09
N GLY A 153 -9.85 10.15 27.43
CA GLY A 153 -11.32 10.04 27.36
C GLY A 153 -12.02 11.00 28.32
N GLY A 154 -11.49 11.11 29.55
CA GLY A 154 -11.97 12.09 30.53
C GLY A 154 -11.72 13.55 30.13
N LEU A 155 -10.62 13.85 29.45
CA LEU A 155 -10.33 15.18 28.88
C LEU A 155 -11.36 15.56 27.82
N LEU A 156 -11.71 14.65 26.90
CA LEU A 156 -12.76 14.91 25.90
C LEU A 156 -14.12 15.15 26.58
N GLY A 157 -14.47 14.33 27.59
CA GLY A 157 -15.69 14.53 28.38
C GLY A 157 -15.74 15.91 29.06
N ARG A 158 -14.61 16.36 29.63
CA ARG A 158 -14.49 17.72 30.21
C ARG A 158 -14.59 18.82 29.16
N MET A 159 -14.02 18.62 27.96
CA MET A 159 -14.15 19.57 26.84
C MET A 159 -15.60 19.70 26.38
N VAL A 160 -16.31 18.58 26.22
CA VAL A 160 -17.74 18.57 25.85
C VAL A 160 -18.58 19.22 26.94
N ALA A 161 -18.31 18.92 28.22
CA ALA A 161 -19.01 19.54 29.36
C ALA A 161 -18.75 21.05 29.47
N ARG A 162 -17.55 21.53 29.11
CA ARG A 162 -17.16 22.95 29.17
C ARG A 162 -17.69 23.77 27.99
N SER A 163 -17.60 23.22 26.79
CA SER A 163 -17.80 23.98 25.54
C SER A 163 -19.05 23.55 24.75
N GLY A 164 -19.69 22.45 25.12
CA GLY A 164 -20.86 21.89 24.45
C GLY A 164 -20.53 21.08 23.20
N GLU A 165 -21.33 20.07 22.90
CA GLU A 165 -21.18 19.20 21.71
C GLU A 165 -21.06 19.99 20.40
N PRO A 166 -21.90 21.02 20.11
CA PRO A 166 -21.84 21.71 18.82
C PRO A 166 -20.50 22.41 18.56
N VAL A 167 -19.85 22.94 19.61
CA VAL A 167 -18.56 23.63 19.51
C VAL A 167 -17.44 22.63 19.26
N ILE A 168 -17.44 21.49 19.95
CA ILE A 168 -16.46 20.41 19.72
C ILE A 168 -16.60 19.83 18.31
N ARG A 169 -17.83 19.63 17.84
CA ARG A 169 -18.11 19.21 16.46
C ARG A 169 -17.56 20.21 15.43
N GLN A 170 -17.77 21.50 15.67
CA GLN A 170 -17.23 22.56 14.81
C GLN A 170 -15.70 22.57 14.83
N ALA A 171 -15.08 22.42 16.01
CA ALA A 171 -13.63 22.34 16.18
C ALA A 171 -13.04 21.12 15.44
N ILE A 172 -13.67 19.94 15.52
CA ILE A 172 -13.26 18.74 14.77
C ILE A 172 -13.38 18.98 13.26
N THR A 173 -14.49 19.58 12.81
CA THR A 173 -14.70 19.89 11.38
C THR A 173 -13.65 20.89 10.87
N GLN A 174 -13.31 21.89 11.68
CA GLN A 174 -12.28 22.87 11.35
C GLN A 174 -10.88 22.25 11.38
N ALA A 175 -10.58 21.35 12.32
CA ALA A 175 -9.36 20.56 12.33
C ALA A 175 -9.22 19.72 11.06
N MET A 176 -10.29 19.03 10.64
CA MET A 176 -10.33 18.30 9.37
C MET A 176 -10.07 19.22 8.16
N ARG A 177 -10.58 20.45 8.16
CA ARG A 177 -10.31 21.44 7.10
C ARG A 177 -8.85 21.92 7.08
N ILE A 178 -8.26 22.16 8.25
CA ILE A 178 -6.85 22.55 8.39
C ILE A 178 -5.95 21.42 7.89
N LEU A 179 -6.24 20.19 8.32
CA LEU A 179 -5.57 18.99 7.83
C LEU A 179 -5.72 18.87 6.31
N GLY A 180 -6.94 19.04 5.78
CA GLY A 180 -7.18 19.01 4.35
C GLY A 180 -6.36 20.02 3.56
N ARG A 181 -6.27 21.27 4.02
CA ARG A 181 -5.45 22.30 3.36
C ARG A 181 -3.95 22.01 3.39
N GLN A 182 -3.46 21.35 4.45
CA GLN A 182 -2.05 21.02 4.56
C GLN A 182 -1.67 19.86 3.61
N PHE A 183 -2.57 18.91 3.37
CA PHE A 183 -2.29 17.72 2.57
C PHE A 183 -2.81 17.77 1.13
N VAL A 184 -3.62 18.78 0.78
CA VAL A 184 -4.15 18.99 -0.58
C VAL A 184 -3.66 20.32 -1.14
N MET A 185 -3.09 20.26 -2.34
CA MET A 185 -2.56 21.42 -3.04
C MET A 185 -3.67 22.38 -3.47
N GLY A 186 -4.82 21.87 -3.92
CA GLY A 186 -5.98 22.66 -4.34
C GLY A 186 -7.23 21.79 -4.53
N ARG A 187 -8.42 22.41 -4.53
CA ARG A 187 -9.68 21.68 -4.76
C ARG A 187 -9.88 21.31 -6.22
N THR A 188 -9.34 22.13 -7.11
CA THR A 188 -9.30 21.92 -8.56
C THR A 188 -7.87 22.01 -9.06
N ILE A 189 -7.64 21.52 -10.28
CA ILE A 189 -6.31 21.57 -10.90
C ILE A 189 -5.85 23.02 -11.13
N GLU A 190 -6.76 23.94 -11.45
CA GLU A 190 -6.47 25.37 -11.60
C GLU A 190 -5.93 25.97 -10.30
N GLU A 191 -6.62 25.74 -9.18
CA GLU A 191 -6.14 26.21 -7.87
C GLU A 191 -4.76 25.67 -7.53
N ALA A 192 -4.51 24.39 -7.88
CA ALA A 192 -3.24 23.73 -7.62
C ALA A 192 -2.11 24.26 -8.53
N LEU A 193 -2.41 24.59 -9.79
CA LEU A 193 -1.48 25.21 -10.73
C LEU A 193 -1.13 26.64 -10.31
N ASP A 194 -2.10 27.44 -9.90
CA ASP A 194 -1.86 28.82 -9.46
C ASP A 194 -0.96 28.87 -8.22
N ARG A 195 -1.19 27.95 -7.26
CA ARG A 195 -0.37 27.83 -6.05
C ARG A 195 1.04 27.29 -6.34
N ALA A 196 1.22 26.52 -7.42
CA ALA A 196 2.50 25.91 -7.76
C ALA A 196 3.55 26.96 -8.18
N VAL A 197 3.12 28.06 -8.80
CA VAL A 197 3.99 29.09 -9.41
C VAL A 197 5.11 29.57 -8.47
N ALA A 198 4.80 29.76 -7.18
CA ALA A 198 5.78 30.29 -6.22
C ALA A 198 6.96 29.32 -5.99
N LEU A 199 6.69 28.02 -5.86
CA LEU A 199 7.74 27.02 -5.68
C LEU A 199 8.38 26.62 -7.02
N GLU A 200 7.65 26.67 -8.14
CA GLU A 200 8.26 26.46 -9.46
C GLU A 200 9.36 27.48 -9.76
N ARG A 201 9.16 28.75 -9.39
CA ARG A 201 10.20 29.78 -9.48
C ARG A 201 11.44 29.49 -8.63
N ARG A 202 11.32 28.65 -7.60
CA ARG A 202 12.43 28.18 -6.75
C ARG A 202 13.06 26.88 -7.26
N GLY A 203 12.66 26.39 -8.44
CA GLY A 203 13.21 25.18 -9.06
C GLY A 203 12.44 23.89 -8.75
N PHE A 204 11.32 23.96 -8.04
CA PHE A 204 10.46 22.79 -7.84
C PHE A 204 9.66 22.46 -9.10
N ARG A 205 9.28 21.20 -9.23
CA ARG A 205 8.36 20.70 -10.27
C ARG A 205 7.15 20.07 -9.60
N TYR A 206 6.11 19.76 -10.35
CA TYR A 206 4.89 19.13 -9.80
C TYR A 206 4.50 17.84 -10.51
N SER A 207 3.90 16.92 -9.77
CA SER A 207 3.07 15.83 -10.31
C SER A 207 1.73 15.88 -9.60
N TYR A 208 0.65 16.09 -10.33
CA TYR A 208 -0.68 16.21 -9.73
C TYR A 208 -1.34 14.84 -9.58
N ASP A 209 -1.86 14.56 -8.38
CA ASP A 209 -2.64 13.37 -8.06
C ASP A 209 -4.09 13.78 -7.86
N MET A 210 -4.96 13.39 -8.80
CA MET A 210 -6.37 13.79 -8.81
C MET A 210 -7.23 13.03 -7.77
N LEU A 211 -6.61 12.36 -6.80
CA LEU A 211 -7.22 11.64 -5.68
C LEU A 211 -8.17 10.48 -6.03
N GLY A 212 -8.52 10.29 -7.30
CA GLY A 212 -9.35 9.18 -7.74
C GLY A 212 -8.67 7.82 -7.54
N GLU A 213 -9.37 6.91 -6.85
CA GLU A 213 -8.96 5.52 -6.64
C GLU A 213 -10.18 4.61 -6.42
N ALA A 214 -10.00 3.31 -6.64
CA ALA A 214 -10.96 2.26 -6.32
C ALA A 214 -12.40 2.53 -6.80
N ALA A 215 -12.55 2.87 -8.08
CA ALA A 215 -13.86 3.02 -8.72
C ALA A 215 -14.75 1.81 -8.42
N ARG A 216 -16.00 2.06 -8.03
CA ARG A 216 -16.99 1.02 -7.70
C ARG A 216 -18.00 0.84 -8.81
N THR A 217 -18.26 1.90 -9.57
CA THR A 217 -19.24 1.94 -10.64
C THR A 217 -18.63 2.44 -11.95
N ALA A 218 -19.36 2.25 -13.06
CA ALA A 218 -18.98 2.85 -14.34
C ALA A 218 -19.03 4.40 -14.29
N ALA A 219 -19.97 4.97 -13.52
CA ALA A 219 -20.08 6.41 -13.34
C ALA A 219 -18.85 6.99 -12.61
N ASP A 220 -18.30 6.28 -11.63
CA ASP A 220 -17.06 6.66 -10.95
C ASP A 220 -15.90 6.71 -11.97
N VAL A 221 -15.78 5.68 -12.81
CA VAL A 221 -14.76 5.64 -13.87
C VAL A 221 -14.90 6.82 -14.81
N GLU A 222 -16.11 7.14 -15.27
CA GLU A 222 -16.33 8.29 -16.15
C GLU A 222 -15.97 9.62 -15.46
N ALA A 223 -16.25 9.76 -14.16
CA ALA A 223 -15.87 10.94 -13.40
C ALA A 223 -14.35 11.08 -13.26
N TYR A 224 -13.65 10.01 -12.89
CA TYR A 224 -12.19 9.99 -12.78
C TYR A 224 -11.48 10.18 -14.12
N ASP A 225 -11.97 9.54 -15.18
CA ASP A 225 -11.45 9.67 -16.54
C ASP A 225 -11.56 11.12 -17.04
N ARG A 226 -12.71 11.77 -16.82
CA ARG A 226 -12.88 13.21 -17.10
C ARG A 226 -11.92 14.08 -16.28
N ALA A 227 -11.75 13.78 -14.99
CA ALA A 227 -10.85 14.53 -14.11
C ALA A 227 -9.39 14.41 -14.57
N TYR A 228 -8.94 13.22 -14.96
CA TYR A 228 -7.60 13.02 -15.50
C TYR A 228 -7.40 13.73 -16.84
N HIS A 229 -8.34 13.61 -17.78
CA HIS A 229 -8.28 14.35 -19.04
C HIS A 229 -8.17 15.86 -18.80
N HIS A 230 -9.03 16.41 -17.95
CA HIS A 230 -9.03 17.82 -17.62
C HIS A 230 -7.70 18.28 -16.98
N ALA A 231 -7.15 17.48 -16.06
CA ALA A 231 -5.89 17.78 -15.40
C ALA A 231 -4.68 17.71 -16.35
N ILE A 232 -4.69 16.77 -17.30
CA ILE A 232 -3.68 16.66 -18.37
C ILE A 232 -3.71 17.92 -19.24
N GLU A 233 -4.90 18.36 -19.67
CA GLU A 233 -5.07 19.60 -20.45
C GLU A 233 -4.55 20.83 -19.70
N ALA A 234 -4.93 20.97 -18.43
CA ALA A 234 -4.53 22.10 -17.61
C ALA A 234 -3.01 22.13 -17.38
N SER A 235 -2.41 20.97 -17.11
CA SER A 235 -0.95 20.83 -16.96
C SER A 235 -0.21 21.12 -18.26
N GLY A 236 -0.72 20.66 -19.41
CA GLY A 236 -0.14 20.93 -20.72
C GLY A 236 -0.13 22.41 -21.10
N ARG A 237 -1.16 23.17 -20.74
CA ARG A 237 -1.21 24.63 -20.98
C ARG A 237 -0.07 25.38 -20.29
N VAL A 238 0.37 24.93 -19.11
CA VAL A 238 1.48 25.56 -18.37
C VAL A 238 2.85 24.94 -18.67
N ALA A 239 2.88 23.75 -19.27
CA ALA A 239 4.11 23.02 -19.63
C ALA A 239 4.99 23.80 -20.61
N ARG A 240 4.37 24.54 -21.56
CA ARG A 240 5.05 25.44 -22.52
C ARG A 240 6.25 24.79 -23.24
N GLY A 241 6.15 23.50 -23.54
CA GLY A 241 7.20 22.76 -24.25
C GLY A 241 8.49 22.53 -23.45
N ARG A 242 8.47 22.62 -22.11
CA ARG A 242 9.63 22.30 -21.27
C ARG A 242 9.98 20.80 -21.26
N GLY A 243 9.16 19.95 -21.86
CA GLY A 243 9.34 18.51 -21.89
C GLY A 243 8.85 17.81 -20.63
N PRO A 244 8.81 16.47 -20.63
CA PRO A 244 8.11 15.70 -19.60
C PRO A 244 8.86 15.68 -18.27
N ILE A 245 10.17 16.00 -18.30
CA ILE A 245 11.00 16.13 -17.11
C ILE A 245 10.80 17.49 -16.44
N ASP A 246 10.82 18.61 -17.17
CA ASP A 246 10.75 19.94 -16.55
C ASP A 246 9.33 20.50 -16.42
N SER A 247 8.37 19.95 -17.16
CA SER A 247 6.95 20.29 -17.04
C SER A 247 6.31 19.66 -15.81
N PRO A 248 5.18 20.21 -15.32
CA PRO A 248 4.31 19.46 -14.42
C PRO A 248 3.85 18.17 -15.10
N GLY A 249 3.68 17.12 -14.32
CA GLY A 249 3.13 15.85 -14.77
C GLY A 249 1.85 15.48 -14.03
N ILE A 250 1.30 14.32 -14.35
CA ILE A 250 0.14 13.74 -13.67
C ILE A 250 0.47 12.34 -13.13
N SER A 251 -0.15 11.98 -12.01
CA SER A 251 -0.17 10.62 -11.48
C SER A 251 -1.58 10.05 -11.59
N VAL A 252 -1.69 8.83 -12.10
CA VAL A 252 -2.97 8.14 -12.31
C VAL A 252 -2.97 6.79 -11.60
N LYS A 253 -4.13 6.36 -11.12
CA LYS A 253 -4.33 5.04 -10.50
C LYS A 253 -5.18 4.17 -11.41
N LEU A 254 -4.75 2.93 -11.64
CA LEU A 254 -5.46 2.02 -12.53
C LEU A 254 -6.82 1.62 -11.96
N SER A 255 -6.92 1.48 -10.63
CA SER A 255 -8.19 1.22 -9.96
C SER A 255 -9.24 2.31 -10.12
N ALA A 256 -8.86 3.54 -10.49
CA ALA A 256 -9.81 4.62 -10.81
C ALA A 256 -10.40 4.48 -12.21
N LEU A 257 -9.75 3.74 -13.10
CA LEU A 257 -10.12 3.63 -14.52
C LEU A 257 -10.91 2.37 -14.86
N HIS A 258 -11.20 1.50 -13.88
CA HIS A 258 -12.02 0.32 -14.08
C HIS A 258 -12.62 -0.19 -12.76
N PRO A 259 -13.93 -0.46 -12.68
CA PRO A 259 -14.58 -0.81 -11.42
C PRO A 259 -14.21 -2.21 -10.91
N ARG A 260 -13.60 -3.03 -11.79
CA ARG A 260 -13.18 -4.41 -11.51
C ARG A 260 -11.72 -4.61 -11.90
N TYR A 261 -10.86 -3.73 -11.42
CA TYR A 261 -9.42 -3.84 -11.62
C TYR A 261 -8.83 -4.93 -10.71
N GLU A 262 -8.92 -6.18 -11.16
CA GLU A 262 -8.50 -7.39 -10.46
C GLU A 262 -8.16 -8.52 -11.44
N ALA A 263 -7.30 -9.47 -11.03
CA ALA A 263 -6.78 -10.53 -11.91
C ALA A 263 -7.88 -11.40 -12.53
N ALA A 264 -8.95 -11.69 -11.77
CA ALA A 264 -10.10 -12.47 -12.24
C ALA A 264 -10.89 -11.79 -13.37
N GLN A 265 -10.65 -10.50 -13.61
CA GLN A 265 -11.30 -9.70 -14.67
C GLN A 265 -10.29 -9.18 -15.68
N ARG A 266 -9.14 -9.89 -15.83
CA ARG A 266 -8.05 -9.52 -16.74
C ARG A 266 -8.54 -9.20 -18.15
N ASP A 267 -9.38 -10.04 -18.75
CA ASP A 267 -9.85 -9.82 -20.14
C ASP A 267 -10.54 -8.45 -20.27
N ARG A 268 -11.45 -8.14 -19.33
CA ARG A 268 -12.13 -6.84 -19.25
C ARG A 268 -11.16 -5.69 -19.02
N VAL A 269 -10.19 -5.86 -18.12
CA VAL A 269 -9.14 -4.85 -17.89
C VAL A 269 -8.36 -4.58 -19.19
N MET A 270 -7.97 -5.62 -19.92
CA MET A 270 -7.24 -5.47 -21.17
C MET A 270 -8.07 -4.84 -22.29
N THR A 271 -9.39 -5.07 -22.33
CA THR A 271 -10.27 -4.52 -23.38
C THR A 271 -10.92 -3.18 -23.03
N GLU A 272 -11.10 -2.87 -21.75
CA GLU A 272 -11.84 -1.69 -21.26
C GLU A 272 -10.90 -0.64 -20.63
N LEU A 273 -9.95 -1.05 -19.78
CA LEU A 273 -9.04 -0.12 -19.09
C LEU A 273 -7.89 0.34 -19.99
N VAL A 274 -7.23 -0.60 -20.70
CA VAL A 274 -6.06 -0.27 -21.53
C VAL A 274 -6.36 0.82 -22.57
N PRO A 275 -7.48 0.78 -23.32
CA PRO A 275 -7.80 1.87 -24.26
C PRO A 275 -7.94 3.24 -23.59
N ARG A 276 -8.55 3.32 -22.39
CA ARG A 276 -8.67 4.57 -21.63
C ARG A 276 -7.30 5.09 -21.22
N LEU A 277 -6.46 4.22 -20.67
CA LEU A 277 -5.11 4.59 -20.26
C LEU A 277 -4.25 5.05 -21.46
N LYS A 278 -4.39 4.39 -22.62
CA LYS A 278 -3.75 4.82 -23.87
C LYS A 278 -4.20 6.21 -24.29
N ALA A 279 -5.50 6.50 -24.24
CA ALA A 279 -6.03 7.83 -24.58
C ALA A 279 -5.43 8.92 -23.69
N LEU A 280 -5.37 8.70 -22.37
CA LEU A 280 -4.72 9.62 -21.42
C LEU A 280 -3.22 9.78 -21.72
N ALA A 281 -2.49 8.68 -21.95
CA ALA A 281 -1.06 8.71 -22.23
C ALA A 281 -0.74 9.41 -23.56
N ARG A 282 -1.55 9.19 -24.61
CA ARG A 282 -1.42 9.87 -25.91
C ARG A 282 -1.61 11.37 -25.75
N ARG A 283 -2.61 11.77 -24.96
CA ARG A 283 -2.83 13.20 -24.69
C ARG A 283 -1.69 13.82 -23.89
N ALA A 284 -1.16 13.12 -22.89
CA ALA A 284 0.04 13.55 -22.16
C ALA A 284 1.27 13.67 -23.07
N ARG A 285 1.41 12.77 -24.05
CA ARG A 285 2.46 12.81 -25.09
C ARG A 285 2.33 14.00 -26.03
N GLU A 286 1.13 14.33 -26.50
CA GLU A 286 0.86 15.51 -27.33
C GLU A 286 1.21 16.83 -26.62
N LEU A 287 0.97 16.88 -25.32
CA LEU A 287 1.26 18.04 -24.46
C LEU A 287 2.69 18.00 -23.87
N ASP A 288 3.43 16.93 -24.15
CA ASP A 288 4.80 16.66 -23.70
C ASP A 288 5.02 16.80 -22.18
N ILE A 289 4.09 16.25 -21.40
CA ILE A 289 4.13 16.23 -19.93
C ILE A 289 4.47 14.85 -19.38
N GLY A 290 4.89 14.77 -18.11
CA GLY A 290 5.12 13.49 -17.43
C GLY A 290 3.80 12.79 -17.08
N PHE A 291 3.75 11.47 -17.25
CA PHE A 291 2.58 10.63 -16.98
C PHE A 291 3.01 9.41 -16.17
N THR A 292 2.67 9.37 -14.88
CA THR A 292 3.08 8.29 -13.97
C THR A 292 1.89 7.43 -13.57
N VAL A 293 1.98 6.12 -13.81
CA VAL A 293 1.04 5.15 -13.24
C VAL A 293 1.46 4.82 -11.81
N ASP A 294 0.61 5.12 -10.83
CA ASP A 294 0.88 4.80 -9.43
C ASP A 294 0.80 3.29 -9.19
N ALA A 295 1.56 2.83 -8.20
CA ALA A 295 1.57 1.45 -7.75
C ALA A 295 0.64 1.28 -6.54
N GLU A 296 -0.24 0.27 -6.62
CA GLU A 296 -1.31 0.01 -5.66
C GLU A 296 -0.99 -1.26 -4.83
N GLU A 297 -1.98 -2.10 -4.52
CA GLU A 297 -1.81 -3.35 -3.78
C GLU A 297 -0.95 -4.38 -4.53
N ALA A 298 -0.32 -5.30 -3.79
CA ALA A 298 0.61 -6.27 -4.32
C ALA A 298 -0.05 -7.30 -5.27
N ASP A 299 -1.32 -7.64 -5.06
CA ASP A 299 -2.06 -8.56 -5.94
C ASP A 299 -2.38 -7.96 -7.31
N ARG A 300 -2.38 -6.63 -7.43
CA ARG A 300 -2.56 -5.90 -8.69
C ARG A 300 -1.28 -5.74 -9.50
N LEU A 301 -0.10 -5.96 -8.91
CA LEU A 301 1.16 -5.73 -9.61
C LEU A 301 1.27 -6.55 -10.89
N ASP A 302 1.01 -7.86 -10.87
CA ASP A 302 1.17 -8.66 -12.09
C ASP A 302 0.20 -8.23 -13.19
N LEU A 303 -1.04 -7.89 -12.85
CA LEU A 303 -2.00 -7.35 -13.84
C LEU A 303 -1.58 -5.98 -14.37
N SER A 304 -1.04 -5.10 -13.51
CA SER A 304 -0.61 -3.75 -13.92
C SER A 304 0.49 -3.81 -14.96
N LEU A 305 1.40 -4.79 -14.88
CA LEU A 305 2.48 -4.94 -15.82
C LEU A 305 2.00 -5.33 -17.24
N ASP A 306 0.91 -6.10 -17.36
CA ASP A 306 0.27 -6.37 -18.65
C ASP A 306 -0.30 -5.08 -19.27
N VAL A 307 -0.95 -4.26 -18.44
CA VAL A 307 -1.49 -2.95 -18.84
C VAL A 307 -0.36 -2.01 -19.27
N ILE A 308 0.70 -1.91 -18.45
CA ILE A 308 1.86 -1.04 -18.67
C ILE A 308 2.60 -1.43 -19.96
N GLU A 309 2.82 -2.73 -20.21
CA GLU A 309 3.44 -3.20 -21.45
C GLU A 309 2.58 -2.86 -22.67
N ALA A 310 1.27 -3.10 -22.59
CA ALA A 310 0.35 -2.80 -23.69
C ALA A 310 0.30 -1.29 -24.04
N VAL A 311 0.43 -0.41 -23.04
CA VAL A 311 0.56 1.05 -23.24
C VAL A 311 1.95 1.41 -23.76
N SER A 312 3.02 0.88 -23.18
CA SER A 312 4.40 1.17 -23.58
C SER A 312 4.67 0.81 -25.05
N ALA A 313 4.08 -0.29 -25.51
CA ALA A 313 4.13 -0.79 -26.88
C ALA A 313 3.31 0.02 -27.89
N ASP A 314 2.50 0.99 -27.46
CA ASP A 314 1.67 1.80 -28.35
C ASP A 314 2.54 2.65 -29.31
N PRO A 315 2.44 2.45 -30.63
CA PRO A 315 3.23 3.20 -31.61
C PRO A 315 2.91 4.70 -31.60
N GLU A 316 1.71 5.11 -31.20
CA GLU A 316 1.33 6.53 -31.13
C GLU A 316 2.08 7.28 -30.03
N LEU A 317 2.65 6.56 -29.06
CA LEU A 317 3.48 7.18 -28.04
C LEU A 317 4.93 7.38 -28.52
N ALA A 318 5.35 6.85 -29.67
CA ALA A 318 6.76 6.87 -30.11
C ALA A 318 7.39 8.27 -30.07
N GLY A 319 8.66 8.32 -29.67
CA GLY A 319 9.45 9.55 -29.51
C GLY A 319 9.28 10.25 -28.15
N TRP A 320 8.25 9.92 -27.38
CA TRP A 320 8.00 10.51 -26.06
C TRP A 320 8.57 9.68 -24.92
N GLN A 321 9.20 10.35 -23.97
CA GLN A 321 9.90 9.77 -22.82
C GLN A 321 9.27 10.18 -21.47
N GLY A 322 8.01 10.62 -21.50
CA GLY A 322 7.25 11.00 -20.30
C GLY A 322 6.44 9.89 -19.66
N PHE A 323 6.40 8.69 -20.25
CA PHE A 323 5.70 7.55 -19.67
C PHE A 323 6.48 6.98 -18.49
N GLY A 324 5.79 6.81 -17.36
CA GLY A 324 6.38 6.40 -16.11
C GLY A 324 5.47 5.55 -15.25
N LEU A 325 6.05 5.01 -14.19
CA LEU A 325 5.35 4.22 -13.19
C LEU A 325 6.04 4.31 -11.83
N ALA A 326 5.28 4.04 -10.77
CA ALA A 326 5.84 3.84 -9.45
C ALA A 326 6.30 2.39 -9.22
N VAL A 327 7.39 2.22 -8.48
CA VAL A 327 7.92 0.92 -8.02
C VAL A 327 8.08 0.97 -6.51
N GLN A 328 7.52 -0.01 -5.81
CA GLN A 328 7.47 -0.04 -4.35
C GLN A 328 8.58 -0.94 -3.79
N ALA A 329 9.60 -0.33 -3.19
CA ALA A 329 10.77 -1.02 -2.65
C ALA A 329 10.46 -1.95 -1.45
N TYR A 330 9.32 -1.78 -0.79
CA TYR A 330 8.88 -2.67 0.30
C TYR A 330 8.47 -4.07 -0.19
N GLN A 331 8.29 -4.28 -1.51
CA GLN A 331 7.96 -5.58 -2.06
C GLN A 331 9.23 -6.37 -2.35
N LYS A 332 9.18 -7.68 -2.10
CA LYS A 332 10.28 -8.62 -2.42
C LYS A 332 10.62 -8.68 -3.91
N ARG A 333 9.69 -8.23 -4.76
CA ARG A 333 9.77 -8.21 -6.23
C ARG A 333 10.42 -6.97 -6.83
N ALA A 334 10.76 -5.95 -6.03
CA ALA A 334 11.17 -4.64 -6.56
C ALA A 334 12.39 -4.72 -7.52
N LEU A 335 13.44 -5.46 -7.15
CA LEU A 335 14.62 -5.62 -8.02
C LEU A 335 14.33 -6.43 -9.30
N PRO A 336 13.74 -7.64 -9.24
CA PRO A 336 13.32 -8.36 -10.44
C PRO A 336 12.40 -7.54 -11.36
N LEU A 337 11.53 -6.71 -10.77
CA LEU A 337 10.66 -5.81 -11.53
C LEU A 337 11.46 -4.77 -12.31
N LEU A 338 12.49 -4.17 -11.71
CA LEU A 338 13.36 -3.24 -12.42
C LEU A 338 14.08 -3.92 -13.60
N ASP A 339 14.47 -5.18 -13.49
CA ASP A 339 15.06 -5.92 -14.61
C ASP A 339 14.08 -6.13 -15.76
N TRP A 340 12.84 -6.53 -15.44
CA TRP A 340 11.78 -6.65 -16.45
C TRP A 340 11.45 -5.30 -17.11
N LEU A 341 11.33 -4.23 -16.33
CA LEU A 341 11.09 -2.88 -16.84
C LEU A 341 12.24 -2.40 -17.73
N ALA A 342 13.48 -2.70 -17.39
CA ALA A 342 14.65 -2.34 -18.18
C ALA A 342 14.64 -3.05 -19.55
N ALA A 343 14.20 -4.31 -19.60
CA ALA A 343 14.03 -5.05 -20.84
C ALA A 343 12.86 -4.48 -21.67
N MET A 344 11.71 -4.21 -21.04
CA MET A 344 10.56 -3.59 -21.69
C MET A 344 10.90 -2.22 -22.28
N ALA A 345 11.59 -1.37 -21.52
CA ALA A 345 12.05 -0.06 -21.94
C ALA A 345 12.88 -0.14 -23.23
N ARG A 346 13.84 -1.08 -23.30
CA ARG A 346 14.64 -1.33 -24.51
C ARG A 346 13.80 -1.83 -25.68
N ARG A 347 12.89 -2.80 -25.46
CA ARG A 347 12.01 -3.34 -26.51
C ARG A 347 11.16 -2.24 -27.16
N HIS A 348 10.63 -1.32 -26.38
CA HIS A 348 9.75 -0.25 -26.85
C HIS A 348 10.46 1.10 -27.04
N ARG A 349 11.79 1.13 -26.95
CA ARG A 349 12.65 2.32 -27.11
C ARG A 349 12.19 3.50 -26.23
N ARG A 350 11.91 3.18 -24.97
CA ARG A 350 11.53 4.11 -23.90
C ARG A 350 12.68 4.31 -22.93
N ARG A 351 12.72 5.51 -22.36
CA ARG A 351 13.37 5.85 -21.11
C ARG A 351 12.25 6.10 -20.10
N LEU A 352 11.96 5.10 -19.29
CA LEU A 352 10.84 5.13 -18.36
C LEU A 352 11.14 6.08 -17.20
N MET A 353 10.18 6.94 -16.86
CA MET A 353 10.23 7.73 -15.63
C MET A 353 9.83 6.82 -14.46
N VAL A 354 10.79 6.32 -13.68
CA VAL A 354 10.50 5.36 -12.61
C VAL A 354 10.53 6.05 -11.26
N ARG A 355 9.35 6.17 -10.65
CA ARG A 355 9.18 6.67 -9.29
C ARG A 355 9.43 5.57 -8.27
N LEU A 356 10.62 5.57 -7.67
CA LEU A 356 10.93 4.63 -6.60
C LEU A 356 10.36 5.17 -5.27
N VAL A 357 9.37 4.45 -4.73
CA VAL A 357 8.76 4.69 -3.42
C VAL A 357 9.11 3.54 -2.47
N LYS A 358 8.85 3.71 -1.16
CA LYS A 358 8.87 2.57 -0.24
C LYS A 358 7.64 1.70 -0.43
N GLY A 359 6.46 2.26 -0.19
CA GLY A 359 5.16 1.58 -0.32
C GLY A 359 4.16 2.14 0.69
N ALA A 360 2.87 2.09 0.36
CA ALA A 360 1.81 2.76 1.13
C ALA A 360 0.72 1.81 1.68
N TYR A 361 0.84 0.50 1.44
CA TYR A 361 -0.20 -0.49 1.75
C TYR A 361 0.26 -1.56 2.75
N TRP A 362 1.35 -1.32 3.48
CA TRP A 362 2.07 -2.37 4.23
C TRP A 362 1.18 -3.17 5.19
N ASP A 363 0.41 -2.50 6.05
CA ASP A 363 -0.48 -3.17 7.02
C ASP A 363 -1.56 -4.00 6.31
N SER A 364 -2.11 -3.49 5.21
CA SER A 364 -3.09 -4.20 4.38
C SER A 364 -2.48 -5.45 3.76
N GLU A 365 -1.24 -5.40 3.28
CA GLU A 365 -0.56 -6.57 2.71
C GLU A 365 -0.28 -7.65 3.76
N ILE A 366 0.08 -7.26 4.98
CA ILE A 366 0.25 -8.20 6.10
C ILE A 366 -1.09 -8.88 6.42
N LYS A 367 -2.15 -8.07 6.59
CA LYS A 367 -3.49 -8.56 6.90
C LYS A 367 -4.03 -9.50 5.81
N LEU A 368 -3.98 -9.09 4.55
CA LEU A 368 -4.51 -9.87 3.43
C LEU A 368 -3.78 -11.20 3.26
N ALA A 369 -2.46 -11.23 3.45
CA ALA A 369 -1.72 -12.50 3.39
C ALA A 369 -2.11 -13.46 4.52
N GLN A 370 -2.36 -12.94 5.73
CA GLN A 370 -2.83 -13.73 6.88
C GLN A 370 -4.26 -14.24 6.67
N GLU A 371 -5.19 -13.37 6.30
CA GLU A 371 -6.60 -13.72 6.07
C GLU A 371 -6.75 -14.76 4.95
N ARG A 372 -5.95 -14.63 3.89
CA ARG A 372 -5.97 -15.55 2.74
C ARG A 372 -5.16 -16.83 3.00
N GLY A 373 -4.53 -17.00 4.17
CA GLY A 373 -3.75 -18.21 4.50
C GLY A 373 -2.61 -18.51 3.52
N LEU A 374 -1.94 -17.47 3.02
CA LEU A 374 -0.93 -17.60 1.95
C LEU A 374 0.43 -17.99 2.53
N ASP A 375 1.35 -18.52 1.71
CA ASP A 375 2.58 -19.11 2.23
C ASP A 375 3.53 -18.10 2.92
N ASP A 376 3.51 -16.83 2.48
CA ASP A 376 4.32 -15.75 3.03
C ASP A 376 3.76 -14.37 2.60
N TYR A 377 4.40 -13.30 3.06
CA TYR A 377 4.08 -11.91 2.73
C TYR A 377 4.70 -11.46 1.39
N PRO A 378 3.99 -10.60 0.62
CA PRO A 378 4.55 -10.00 -0.58
C PRO A 378 5.50 -8.82 -0.31
N VAL A 379 5.50 -8.36 0.95
CA VAL A 379 6.30 -7.24 1.45
C VAL A 379 7.29 -7.71 2.51
N PHE A 380 8.33 -6.92 2.77
CA PHE A 380 9.23 -7.13 3.90
C PHE A 380 8.50 -6.84 5.21
N THR A 381 8.75 -7.64 6.25
CA THR A 381 8.11 -7.48 7.57
C THR A 381 8.86 -6.49 8.47
N ARG A 382 10.10 -6.13 8.11
CA ARG A 382 10.87 -5.07 8.79
C ARG A 382 11.05 -3.83 7.92
N LYS A 383 10.87 -2.66 8.53
CA LYS A 383 11.16 -1.37 7.91
C LYS A 383 12.62 -1.27 7.40
N LEU A 384 13.59 -1.77 8.17
CA LEU A 384 15.00 -1.79 7.74
C LEU A 384 15.22 -2.56 6.44
N ALA A 385 14.54 -3.71 6.24
CA ALA A 385 14.63 -4.46 5.00
C ALA A 385 14.08 -3.67 3.81
N THR A 386 13.00 -2.90 3.99
CA THR A 386 12.52 -1.94 2.98
C THR A 386 13.53 -0.83 2.67
N ASP A 387 14.23 -0.28 3.66
CA ASP A 387 15.27 0.74 3.42
C ASP A 387 16.44 0.18 2.61
N VAL A 388 16.90 -1.03 2.95
CA VAL A 388 17.97 -1.74 2.22
C VAL A 388 17.53 -2.06 0.80
N SER A 389 16.30 -2.56 0.62
CA SER A 389 15.70 -2.79 -0.69
C SER A 389 15.65 -1.52 -1.54
N TYR A 390 15.28 -0.38 -0.93
CA TYR A 390 15.26 0.92 -1.60
C TYR A 390 16.65 1.31 -2.10
N ILE A 391 17.70 1.20 -1.27
CA ILE A 391 19.08 1.53 -1.67
C ILE A 391 19.57 0.59 -2.78
N ALA A 392 19.26 -0.70 -2.73
CA ALA A 392 19.58 -1.63 -3.81
C ALA A 392 18.88 -1.23 -5.12
N CYS A 393 17.61 -0.85 -5.07
CA CYS A 393 16.86 -0.35 -6.22
C CYS A 393 17.42 0.96 -6.77
N VAL A 394 17.89 1.88 -5.91
CA VAL A 394 18.59 3.12 -6.32
C VAL A 394 19.79 2.79 -7.19
N ARG A 395 20.67 1.89 -6.72
CA ARG A 395 21.84 1.45 -7.48
C ARG A 395 21.45 0.85 -8.83
N ARG A 396 20.42 0.00 -8.85
CA ARG A 396 19.94 -0.65 -10.07
C ARG A 396 19.37 0.33 -11.10
N LEU A 397 18.64 1.34 -10.65
CA LEU A 397 18.08 2.39 -11.50
C LEU A 397 19.17 3.30 -12.08
N LEU A 398 20.13 3.72 -11.26
CA LEU A 398 21.24 4.58 -11.69
C LEU A 398 22.21 3.88 -12.63
N ALA A 399 22.34 2.54 -12.53
CA ALA A 399 23.19 1.75 -13.41
C ALA A 399 22.68 1.65 -14.86
N ASP A 400 21.43 2.05 -15.15
CA ASP A 400 20.82 1.93 -16.48
C ASP A 400 20.12 3.23 -16.91
N PRO A 401 20.89 4.32 -17.14
CA PRO A 401 20.33 5.63 -17.47
C PRO A 401 19.65 5.69 -18.85
N VAL A 402 19.91 4.70 -19.71
CA VAL A 402 19.24 4.56 -21.03
C VAL A 402 17.80 4.09 -20.83
N ALA A 403 17.59 3.08 -19.99
CA ALA A 403 16.25 2.57 -19.71
C ALA A 403 15.45 3.47 -18.76
N PHE A 404 16.12 4.23 -17.88
CA PHE A 404 15.46 4.92 -16.78
C PHE A 404 15.80 6.41 -16.67
N TYR A 405 14.77 7.19 -16.35
CA TYR A 405 14.88 8.44 -15.61
C TYR A 405 14.40 8.19 -14.17
N PRO A 406 15.32 8.00 -13.20
CA PRO A 406 14.95 7.68 -11.83
C PRO A 406 14.34 8.89 -11.10
N GLN A 407 13.26 8.65 -10.36
CA GLN A 407 12.59 9.63 -9.52
C GLN A 407 12.51 9.09 -8.08
N PHE A 408 13.38 9.58 -7.19
CA PHE A 408 13.52 9.03 -5.84
C PHE A 408 12.57 9.72 -4.86
N ALA A 409 11.42 9.09 -4.61
CA ALA A 409 10.41 9.57 -3.69
C ALA A 409 10.67 9.09 -2.25
N THR A 410 11.06 10.00 -1.36
CA THR A 410 11.37 9.69 0.04
C THR A 410 11.37 10.94 0.93
N HIS A 411 11.13 10.79 2.23
CA HIS A 411 11.34 11.88 3.22
C HIS A 411 12.45 11.53 4.21
N ASN A 412 13.22 10.47 3.94
CA ASN A 412 14.26 10.00 4.83
C ASN A 412 15.62 10.59 4.44
N ALA A 413 16.23 11.37 5.33
CA ALA A 413 17.48 12.08 5.05
C ALA A 413 18.65 11.14 4.75
N HIS A 414 18.74 9.97 5.41
CA HIS A 414 19.75 8.96 5.09
C HIS A 414 19.56 8.42 3.67
N THR A 415 18.32 8.14 3.26
CA THR A 415 18.01 7.69 1.90
C THR A 415 18.37 8.75 0.87
N LEU A 416 18.09 10.02 1.13
CA LEU A 416 18.49 11.14 0.27
C LEU A 416 20.01 11.24 0.13
N ALA A 417 20.72 11.18 1.26
CA ALA A 417 22.18 11.18 1.27
C ALA A 417 22.76 9.99 0.50
N ALA A 418 22.20 8.79 0.67
CA ALA A 418 22.59 7.61 -0.06
C ALA A 418 22.43 7.79 -1.58
N VAL A 419 21.31 8.33 -2.05
CA VAL A 419 21.11 8.63 -3.48
C VAL A 419 22.18 9.61 -3.98
N MET A 420 22.41 10.72 -3.26
CA MET A 420 23.38 11.75 -3.67
C MET A 420 24.80 11.21 -3.77
N GLU A 421 25.21 10.33 -2.85
CA GLU A 421 26.58 9.79 -2.80
C GLU A 421 26.78 8.59 -3.73
N VAL A 422 25.72 7.86 -4.07
CA VAL A 422 25.76 6.73 -5.02
C VAL A 422 25.69 7.21 -6.47
N ALA A 423 25.00 8.32 -6.72
CA ALA A 423 24.88 8.88 -8.06
C ALA A 423 26.23 9.39 -8.58
N ALA A 424 26.60 8.98 -9.79
CA ALA A 424 27.76 9.55 -10.47
C ALA A 424 27.55 11.05 -10.73
N PRO A 425 28.61 11.87 -10.75
CA PRO A 425 28.52 13.27 -11.13
C PRO A 425 27.81 13.43 -12.49
N GLY A 426 26.79 14.29 -12.55
CA GLY A 426 26.00 14.52 -13.77
C GLY A 426 24.93 13.47 -14.08
N ALA A 427 24.72 12.47 -13.23
CA ALA A 427 23.63 11.51 -13.40
C ALA A 427 22.26 12.22 -13.44
N ALA A 428 21.43 11.88 -14.43
CA ALA A 428 20.12 12.50 -14.61
C ALA A 428 19.04 11.78 -13.82
N PHE A 429 18.64 12.36 -12.68
CA PHE A 429 17.56 11.90 -11.81
C PHE A 429 16.87 13.10 -11.14
N GLU A 430 15.74 12.86 -10.49
CA GLU A 430 15.12 13.83 -9.57
C GLU A 430 14.77 13.18 -8.23
N PHE A 431 14.63 14.01 -7.20
CA PHE A 431 13.96 13.61 -5.98
C PHE A 431 12.47 13.93 -6.05
N GLN A 432 11.67 13.23 -5.25
CA GLN A 432 10.28 13.58 -5.08
C GLN A 432 9.85 13.61 -3.63
N ARG A 433 8.94 14.53 -3.32
CA ARG A 433 8.30 14.66 -2.02
C ARG A 433 6.81 14.85 -2.18
N LEU A 434 6.08 14.59 -1.11
CA LEU A 434 4.66 14.93 -1.02
C LEU A 434 4.47 16.41 -0.67
N HIS A 435 3.41 17.00 -1.18
CA HIS A 435 2.93 18.31 -0.75
C HIS A 435 2.59 18.29 0.75
N GLY A 436 2.91 19.38 1.47
CA GLY A 436 2.68 19.49 2.91
C GLY A 436 3.64 18.67 3.78
N MET A 437 4.61 17.97 3.19
CA MET A 437 5.50 17.05 3.90
C MET A 437 6.96 17.17 3.51
N GLY A 438 7.83 17.19 4.53
CA GLY A 438 9.29 17.23 4.38
C GLY A 438 9.80 18.48 3.65
N GLU A 439 9.07 19.59 3.71
CA GLU A 439 9.44 20.80 2.97
C GLU A 439 10.83 21.30 3.38
N SER A 440 11.04 21.43 4.68
CA SER A 440 12.32 21.83 5.28
C SER A 440 13.50 20.94 4.90
N LEU A 441 13.26 19.66 4.60
CA LEU A 441 14.29 18.74 4.13
C LEU A 441 14.70 19.05 2.69
N TYR A 442 13.77 19.47 1.86
CA TYR A 442 13.95 19.59 0.41
C TYR A 442 14.25 21.00 -0.09
N GLU A 443 13.96 22.05 0.69
CA GLU A 443 14.23 23.43 0.28
C GLU A 443 15.68 23.67 -0.16
N ASP A 444 16.64 23.01 0.49
CA ASP A 444 18.06 23.18 0.16
C ASP A 444 18.56 22.23 -0.91
N LEU A 445 17.87 21.09 -1.05
CA LEU A 445 18.09 20.20 -2.17
C LEU A 445 17.69 20.90 -3.46
N ALA A 446 16.54 21.57 -3.48
CA ALA A 446 16.01 22.25 -4.67
C ALA A 446 16.73 23.58 -4.97
N ALA A 447 17.23 24.29 -3.96
CA ALA A 447 17.84 25.60 -4.15
C ALA A 447 19.08 25.52 -5.07
N PRO A 448 19.09 26.20 -6.24
CA PRO A 448 20.21 26.17 -7.19
C PRO A 448 21.53 26.67 -6.57
N GLU A 449 21.43 27.67 -5.70
CA GLU A 449 22.53 28.28 -4.93
C GLU A 449 23.15 27.32 -3.89
N ARG A 450 22.56 26.13 -3.69
CA ARG A 450 22.96 25.15 -2.68
C ARG A 450 23.33 23.81 -3.31
N LEU A 451 22.40 22.84 -3.31
CA LEU A 451 22.64 21.52 -3.87
C LEU A 451 22.10 21.39 -5.31
N GLY A 452 21.10 22.20 -5.68
CA GLY A 452 20.58 22.30 -7.05
C GLY A 452 20.04 21.00 -7.65
N HIS A 453 19.57 20.05 -6.84
CA HIS A 453 18.94 18.83 -7.33
C HIS A 453 17.48 19.11 -7.75
N PRO A 454 17.01 18.54 -8.87
CA PRO A 454 15.60 18.66 -9.23
C PRO A 454 14.70 17.97 -8.20
N VAL A 455 13.66 18.66 -7.75
CA VAL A 455 12.69 18.13 -6.79
C VAL A 455 11.27 18.28 -7.35
N ARG A 456 10.56 17.16 -7.49
CA ARG A 456 9.14 17.16 -7.85
C ARG A 456 8.26 16.97 -6.63
N ILE A 457 7.26 17.83 -6.49
CA ILE A 457 6.24 17.75 -5.46
C ILE A 457 5.06 16.96 -6.03
N TYR A 458 4.77 15.83 -5.42
CA TYR A 458 3.55 15.07 -5.62
C TYR A 458 2.41 15.78 -4.87
N ALA A 459 1.48 16.35 -5.64
CA ALA A 459 0.51 17.33 -5.18
C ALA A 459 -0.92 16.77 -5.33
N PRO A 460 -1.58 16.44 -4.20
CA PRO A 460 -2.96 15.97 -4.24
C PRO A 460 -3.92 17.08 -4.61
N VAL A 461 -4.90 16.77 -5.46
CA VAL A 461 -5.89 17.70 -5.99
C VAL A 461 -7.24 17.01 -5.98
N GLY A 462 -8.23 17.59 -5.31
CA GLY A 462 -9.58 17.05 -5.30
C GLY A 462 -10.49 17.68 -4.24
N GLY A 463 -11.76 17.31 -4.29
CA GLY A 463 -12.78 17.77 -3.35
C GLY A 463 -12.58 17.23 -1.93
N HIS A 464 -13.39 17.74 -0.99
CA HIS A 464 -13.30 17.33 0.42
C HIS A 464 -13.74 15.88 0.66
N GLU A 465 -14.59 15.31 -0.21
CA GLU A 465 -15.10 13.94 -0.07
C GLU A 465 -14.03 12.90 -0.46
N ASP A 466 -13.35 13.09 -1.59
CA ASP A 466 -12.23 12.23 -2.04
C ASP A 466 -10.99 12.33 -1.14
N LEU A 467 -10.87 13.42 -0.38
CA LEU A 467 -9.75 13.70 0.49
C LEU A 467 -9.72 12.75 1.71
N LEU A 468 -10.86 12.43 2.33
CA LEU A 468 -10.85 11.76 3.64
C LEU A 468 -10.17 10.38 3.56
N ALA A 469 -10.56 9.56 2.58
CA ALA A 469 -9.97 8.23 2.36
C ALA A 469 -8.45 8.30 2.09
N TYR A 470 -8.02 9.27 1.27
CA TYR A 470 -6.62 9.51 0.98
C TYR A 470 -5.83 9.97 2.21
N LEU A 471 -6.40 10.87 3.01
CA LEU A 471 -5.74 11.48 4.16
C LEU A 471 -5.39 10.44 5.22
N VAL A 472 -6.24 9.43 5.42
CA VAL A 472 -6.02 8.36 6.39
C VAL A 472 -4.75 7.60 6.10
N ARG A 473 -4.60 7.14 4.85
CA ARG A 473 -3.41 6.41 4.42
C ARG A 473 -2.18 7.30 4.54
N ARG A 474 -2.32 8.60 4.24
CA ARG A 474 -1.24 9.59 4.35
C ARG A 474 -0.80 9.84 5.79
N LEU A 475 -1.76 9.87 6.73
CA LEU A 475 -1.51 9.99 8.17
C LEU A 475 -0.87 8.70 8.71
N LEU A 476 -1.28 7.52 8.27
CA LEU A 476 -0.65 6.26 8.69
C LEU A 476 0.81 6.13 8.21
N GLU A 477 1.07 6.44 6.93
CA GLU A 477 2.40 6.37 6.32
C GLU A 477 3.44 7.18 7.10
N ASN A 478 3.05 8.36 7.58
CA ASN A 478 3.96 9.31 8.20
C ASN A 478 3.84 9.40 9.71
N GLY A 479 2.68 9.02 10.25
CA GLY A 479 2.34 9.00 11.67
C GLY A 479 2.80 7.75 12.41
N ALA A 480 3.25 6.69 11.71
CA ALA A 480 3.84 5.52 12.34
C ALA A 480 5.09 5.86 13.16
N ASN A 481 5.29 5.24 14.32
CA ASN A 481 6.45 5.46 15.19
C ASN A 481 7.81 5.18 14.50
N THR A 482 7.81 4.34 13.47
CA THR A 482 8.99 4.02 12.65
C THR A 482 9.23 5.00 11.50
N SER A 483 8.31 5.95 11.28
CA SER A 483 8.42 7.00 10.26
C SER A 483 9.59 7.93 10.57
N PHE A 484 10.38 8.25 9.55
CA PHE A 484 11.49 9.18 9.71
C PHE A 484 11.00 10.60 10.01
N VAL A 485 9.86 11.01 9.43
CA VAL A 485 9.28 12.35 9.66
C VAL A 485 8.89 12.55 11.13
N ASN A 486 8.46 11.48 11.80
CA ASN A 486 8.19 11.50 13.23
C ASN A 486 9.46 11.46 14.08
N ARG A 487 10.46 10.68 13.67
CA ARG A 487 11.69 10.52 14.47
C ARG A 487 12.63 11.72 14.36
N ILE A 488 12.66 12.42 13.23
CA ILE A 488 13.55 13.59 13.04
C ILE A 488 13.20 14.75 13.98
N VAL A 489 11.93 14.85 14.35
CA VAL A 489 11.39 15.91 15.21
C VAL A 489 11.52 15.60 16.71
N ASP A 490 11.89 14.37 17.07
CA ASP A 490 12.20 14.02 18.46
C ASP A 490 13.61 14.51 18.82
N GLU A 491 13.71 15.59 19.61
CA GLU A 491 14.99 16.15 20.07
C GLU A 491 15.77 15.19 20.98
N ASN A 492 15.10 14.26 21.66
CA ASN A 492 15.74 13.29 22.55
C ASN A 492 16.42 12.14 21.78
N LEU A 493 16.07 11.97 20.50
CA LEU A 493 16.66 10.93 19.67
C LEU A 493 18.00 11.43 19.09
N PRO A 494 19.13 10.74 19.36
CA PRO A 494 20.43 11.10 18.79
C PRO A 494 20.40 11.08 17.26
N VAL A 495 21.06 12.05 16.64
CA VAL A 495 21.12 12.17 15.17
C VAL A 495 21.79 10.93 14.58
N GLU A 496 22.80 10.39 15.26
CA GLU A 496 23.53 9.16 14.93
C GLU A 496 22.56 7.98 14.71
N THR A 497 21.52 7.87 15.52
CA THR A 497 20.50 6.80 15.44
C THR A 497 19.54 7.01 14.26
N LEU A 498 19.37 8.25 13.79
CA LEU A 498 18.55 8.60 12.63
C LEU A 498 19.27 8.36 11.31
N VAL A 499 20.59 8.51 11.31
CA VAL A 499 21.46 8.46 10.12
C VAL A 499 22.31 7.19 10.08
N ALA A 500 22.02 6.21 10.93
CA ALA A 500 22.67 4.92 10.90
C ALA A 500 22.38 4.19 9.59
N ASP A 501 23.39 3.51 9.05
CA ASP A 501 23.25 2.75 7.81
C ASP A 501 22.31 1.55 8.00
N PRO A 502 21.18 1.50 7.27
CA PRO A 502 20.21 0.42 7.41
C PRO A 502 20.78 -0.93 7.00
N ALA A 503 21.75 -1.01 6.07
CA ALA A 503 22.34 -2.28 5.66
C ALA A 503 23.17 -2.89 6.79
N THR A 504 24.04 -2.08 7.40
CA THR A 504 24.82 -2.48 8.59
C THR A 504 23.92 -2.86 9.76
N GLN A 505 22.90 -2.06 10.07
CA GLN A 505 21.94 -2.36 11.13
C GLN A 505 21.18 -3.66 10.87
N LEU A 506 20.69 -3.84 9.65
CA LEU A 506 19.95 -5.03 9.27
C LEU A 506 20.84 -6.27 9.34
N ALA A 507 22.09 -6.19 8.86
CA ALA A 507 23.08 -7.28 8.85
C ALA A 507 23.47 -7.76 10.26
N ALA A 508 23.45 -6.86 11.25
CA ALA A 508 23.76 -7.17 12.64
C ALA A 508 22.62 -7.90 13.39
N LEU A 509 21.40 -7.94 12.85
CA LEU A 509 20.28 -8.62 13.50
C LEU A 509 20.45 -10.16 13.48
N PRO A 510 19.98 -10.88 14.51
CA PRO A 510 20.00 -12.36 14.49
C PRO A 510 18.95 -12.97 13.56
N ARG A 511 17.86 -12.23 13.28
CA ARG A 511 16.79 -12.62 12.35
C ARG A 511 16.36 -11.42 11.53
N ARG A 512 16.28 -11.57 10.20
CA ARG A 512 15.89 -10.47 9.30
C ARG A 512 14.39 -10.24 9.30
N ARG A 513 13.57 -11.29 9.47
CA ARG A 513 12.11 -11.16 9.66
C ARG A 513 11.74 -10.49 10.98
N HIS A 514 10.58 -9.86 11.02
CA HIS A 514 10.03 -9.29 12.24
C HIS A 514 9.53 -10.40 13.19
N PRO A 515 10.01 -10.47 14.44
CA PRO A 515 9.73 -11.61 15.33
C PRO A 515 8.29 -11.66 15.84
N HIS A 516 7.57 -10.53 15.80
CA HIS A 516 6.17 -10.43 16.24
C HIS A 516 5.16 -10.47 15.08
N ILE A 517 5.60 -10.81 13.87
CA ILE A 517 4.70 -10.97 12.71
C ILE A 517 4.83 -12.41 12.24
N PRO A 518 4.01 -13.35 12.77
CA PRO A 518 4.07 -14.75 12.38
C PRO A 518 3.59 -14.91 10.94
N VAL A 519 4.25 -15.76 10.15
CA VAL A 519 3.81 -16.08 8.79
C VAL A 519 2.39 -16.69 8.81
N PRO A 520 1.58 -16.57 7.74
CA PRO A 520 0.19 -16.99 7.79
C PRO A 520 -0.06 -18.45 8.19
N PRO A 521 0.78 -19.45 7.80
CA PRO A 521 0.64 -20.84 8.28
C PRO A 521 0.80 -21.00 9.79
N ASP A 522 1.52 -20.06 10.43
CA ASP A 522 1.93 -20.09 11.83
C ASP A 522 1.10 -19.15 12.72
N LEU A 523 0.05 -18.53 12.16
CA LEU A 523 -0.74 -17.47 12.81
C LEU A 523 -1.35 -17.89 14.17
N TYR A 524 -1.65 -19.18 14.33
CA TYR A 524 -2.29 -19.75 15.52
C TYR A 524 -1.36 -20.69 16.28
N LEU A 525 -0.05 -20.62 16.07
CA LEU A 525 0.89 -21.41 16.86
C LEU A 525 1.11 -20.76 18.24
N PRO A 526 1.30 -21.56 19.30
CA PRO A 526 1.46 -23.02 19.28
C PRO A 526 0.15 -23.83 19.27
N GLU A 527 -1.02 -23.20 19.31
CA GLU A 527 -2.32 -23.87 19.48
C GLU A 527 -2.68 -24.79 18.31
N ARG A 528 -2.48 -24.34 17.07
CA ARG A 528 -2.66 -25.16 15.85
C ARG A 528 -1.99 -24.52 14.64
N ARG A 529 -1.76 -25.31 13.59
CA ARG A 529 -1.40 -24.75 12.28
C ARG A 529 -2.63 -24.11 11.62
N ASN A 530 -2.40 -23.06 10.83
CA ASN A 530 -3.45 -22.46 10.03
C ASN A 530 -3.72 -23.28 8.75
N SER A 531 -4.92 -23.17 8.20
CA SER A 531 -5.21 -23.69 6.86
C SER A 531 -4.46 -22.89 5.79
N ARG A 532 -4.23 -23.52 4.63
CA ARG A 532 -3.56 -22.87 3.49
C ARG A 532 -4.59 -22.45 2.45
N GLY A 533 -4.49 -21.22 1.98
CA GLY A 533 -5.24 -20.71 0.83
C GLY A 533 -4.51 -20.90 -0.49
N ILE A 534 -5.12 -20.40 -1.56
CA ILE A 534 -4.60 -20.44 -2.93
C ILE A 534 -4.52 -19.01 -3.43
N ASP A 535 -3.37 -18.60 -3.99
CA ASP A 535 -3.23 -17.27 -4.59
C ASP A 535 -3.87 -17.26 -5.98
N LEU A 536 -5.11 -16.78 -6.05
CA LEU A 536 -5.88 -16.69 -7.30
C LEU A 536 -5.40 -15.56 -8.23
N ASN A 537 -4.36 -14.81 -7.86
CA ASN A 537 -3.77 -13.77 -8.69
C ASN A 537 -2.47 -14.24 -9.39
N ASP A 538 -2.00 -15.46 -9.11
CA ASP A 538 -0.78 -16.02 -9.68
C ASP A 538 -1.08 -16.98 -10.85
N PRO A 539 -0.71 -16.65 -12.09
CA PRO A 539 -1.04 -17.49 -13.25
C PRO A 539 -0.49 -18.93 -13.21
N PRO A 540 0.76 -19.19 -12.75
CA PRO A 540 1.23 -20.56 -12.50
C PRO A 540 0.37 -21.33 -11.50
N THR A 541 -0.01 -20.72 -10.37
CA THR A 541 -0.91 -21.33 -9.38
C THR A 541 -2.28 -21.65 -9.97
N LEU A 542 -2.87 -20.73 -10.74
CA LEU A 542 -4.13 -20.96 -11.44
C LEU A 542 -4.04 -22.03 -12.52
N ALA A 543 -2.90 -22.15 -13.23
CA ALA A 543 -2.68 -23.20 -14.22
C ALA A 543 -2.66 -24.58 -13.56
N LYS A 544 -1.97 -24.72 -12.42
CA LYS A 544 -2.02 -25.93 -11.60
C LYS A 544 -3.43 -26.21 -11.10
N LEU A 545 -4.13 -25.21 -10.57
CA LEU A 545 -5.51 -25.36 -10.10
C LEU A 545 -6.45 -25.85 -11.20
N ARG A 546 -6.33 -25.31 -12.42
CA ARG A 546 -7.09 -25.76 -13.58
C ARG A 546 -6.83 -27.24 -13.87
N ASP A 547 -5.58 -27.67 -13.84
CA ASP A 547 -5.21 -29.06 -14.13
C ASP A 547 -5.74 -30.00 -13.04
N ASP A 548 -5.63 -29.62 -11.76
CA ASP A 548 -6.19 -30.35 -10.62
C ASP A 548 -7.72 -30.44 -10.70
N MET A 549 -8.41 -29.34 -11.02
CA MET A 549 -9.86 -29.33 -11.23
C MET A 549 -10.28 -30.17 -12.43
N GLY A 550 -9.49 -30.14 -13.51
CA GLY A 550 -9.68 -31.00 -14.67
C GLY A 550 -9.61 -32.48 -14.28
N ALA A 551 -8.56 -32.88 -13.58
CA ALA A 551 -8.41 -34.25 -13.08
C ALA A 551 -9.58 -34.65 -12.15
N ALA A 552 -10.00 -33.76 -11.26
CA ALA A 552 -11.15 -33.99 -10.38
C ALA A 552 -12.46 -34.18 -11.16
N LEU A 553 -12.71 -33.40 -12.22
CA LEU A 553 -13.92 -33.53 -13.03
C LEU A 553 -13.92 -34.73 -13.97
N ALA A 554 -12.74 -35.23 -14.34
CA ALA A 554 -12.63 -36.47 -15.11
C ALA A 554 -12.91 -37.72 -14.26
N ARG A 555 -12.89 -37.59 -12.92
CA ARG A 555 -13.21 -38.68 -12.01
C ARG A 555 -14.72 -38.92 -11.95
N ALA A 556 -15.13 -40.18 -12.06
CA ALA A 556 -16.47 -40.60 -11.70
C ALA A 556 -16.61 -40.60 -10.18
N TRP A 557 -17.20 -39.55 -9.61
CA TRP A 557 -17.45 -39.48 -8.18
C TRP A 557 -18.60 -40.40 -7.81
N ARG A 558 -18.44 -41.10 -6.69
CA ARG A 558 -19.49 -41.95 -6.15
C ARG A 558 -19.57 -41.79 -4.64
N ALA A 559 -20.76 -41.51 -4.15
CA ALA A 559 -21.09 -41.52 -2.74
C ALA A 559 -22.05 -42.67 -2.48
N ALA A 560 -21.74 -43.53 -1.52
CA ALA A 560 -22.59 -44.67 -1.14
C ALA A 560 -22.55 -44.85 0.39
N PRO A 561 -23.55 -45.53 0.98
CA PRO A 561 -23.58 -45.75 2.42
C PRO A 561 -22.40 -46.63 2.83
N LEU A 562 -21.61 -46.20 3.81
CA LEU A 562 -20.49 -46.96 4.37
C LEU A 562 -20.82 -47.36 5.80
N ILE A 563 -21.11 -48.65 6.02
CA ILE A 563 -21.46 -49.23 7.31
C ILE A 563 -20.35 -50.19 7.71
N GLU A 564 -19.69 -49.94 8.85
CA GLU A 564 -18.55 -50.74 9.34
C GLU A 564 -17.42 -50.88 8.29
N GLY A 565 -17.18 -49.81 7.50
CA GLY A 565 -16.16 -49.79 6.45
C GLY A 565 -16.54 -50.57 5.18
N ARG A 566 -17.78 -51.07 5.09
CA ARG A 566 -18.31 -51.76 3.92
C ARG A 566 -19.39 -50.94 3.25
N GLU A 567 -19.34 -50.91 1.93
CA GLU A 567 -20.38 -50.27 1.16
C GLU A 567 -21.69 -51.08 1.25
N ALA A 568 -22.78 -50.39 1.55
CA ALA A 568 -24.12 -50.95 1.52
C ALA A 568 -24.78 -50.71 0.15
N GLY A 569 -25.93 -51.34 -0.07
CA GLY A 569 -26.68 -51.18 -1.30
C GLY A 569 -27.46 -49.87 -1.29
N GLY A 570 -28.50 -49.81 -2.13
CA GLY A 570 -29.42 -48.68 -2.17
C GLY A 570 -29.80 -48.29 -3.59
N THR A 571 -30.58 -47.21 -3.70
CA THR A 571 -31.00 -46.68 -5.00
C THR A 571 -29.97 -45.68 -5.51
N ALA A 572 -29.36 -45.98 -6.64
CA ALA A 572 -28.40 -45.10 -7.30
C ALA A 572 -29.12 -44.01 -8.10
N ARG A 573 -28.67 -42.76 -7.95
CA ARG A 573 -29.10 -41.64 -8.79
C ARG A 573 -27.92 -40.78 -9.24
N PRO A 574 -27.96 -40.24 -10.47
CA PRO A 574 -26.93 -39.33 -10.94
C PRO A 574 -26.97 -38.01 -10.16
N VAL A 575 -25.79 -37.52 -9.75
CA VAL A 575 -25.58 -36.17 -9.24
C VAL A 575 -25.18 -35.29 -10.42
N ARG A 576 -25.94 -34.22 -10.66
CA ARG A 576 -25.75 -33.33 -11.81
C ARG A 576 -25.26 -31.97 -11.35
N ASP A 577 -24.50 -31.29 -12.21
CA ASP A 577 -24.04 -29.92 -11.97
C ASP A 577 -25.25 -28.96 -11.93
N PRO A 578 -25.42 -28.11 -10.88
CA PRO A 578 -26.49 -27.12 -10.84
C PRO A 578 -26.38 -26.03 -11.92
N ALA A 579 -25.17 -25.74 -12.44
CA ALA A 579 -24.99 -24.73 -13.50
C ALA A 579 -25.24 -25.30 -14.91
N ASP A 580 -25.10 -26.61 -15.09
CA ASP A 580 -25.36 -27.31 -16.36
C ASP A 580 -25.78 -28.76 -16.08
N THR A 581 -27.10 -29.01 -16.02
CA THR A 581 -27.66 -30.32 -15.65
C THR A 581 -27.39 -31.43 -16.67
N ARG A 582 -26.88 -31.08 -17.87
CA ARG A 582 -26.39 -32.06 -18.85
C ARG A 582 -25.13 -32.77 -18.34
N ARG A 583 -24.35 -32.12 -17.47
CA ARG A 583 -23.14 -32.69 -16.86
C ARG A 583 -23.49 -33.54 -15.63
N VAL A 584 -23.14 -34.82 -15.69
CA VAL A 584 -23.16 -35.72 -14.53
C VAL A 584 -21.81 -35.60 -13.81
N VAL A 585 -21.84 -35.18 -12.56
CA VAL A 585 -20.65 -35.04 -11.70
C VAL A 585 -20.30 -36.38 -11.05
N GLY A 586 -21.30 -37.20 -10.79
CA GLY A 586 -21.12 -38.50 -10.17
C GLY A 586 -22.45 -39.21 -9.93
N GLU A 587 -22.42 -40.15 -9.00
CA GLU A 587 -23.57 -40.92 -8.55
C GLU A 587 -23.65 -40.87 -7.02
N VAL A 588 -24.88 -40.82 -6.50
CA VAL A 588 -25.15 -41.06 -5.10
C VAL A 588 -26.06 -42.27 -4.96
N VAL A 589 -25.67 -43.22 -4.12
CA VAL A 589 -26.50 -44.33 -3.66
C VAL A 589 -27.11 -43.92 -2.33
N GLU A 590 -28.44 -43.84 -2.30
CA GLU A 590 -29.17 -43.44 -1.09
C GLU A 590 -29.43 -44.66 -0.22
N ALA A 591 -29.14 -44.52 1.08
CA ALA A 591 -29.38 -45.57 2.07
C ALA A 591 -30.88 -45.85 2.21
N ASP A 592 -31.25 -47.12 2.29
CA ASP A 592 -32.61 -47.51 2.65
C ASP A 592 -32.85 -47.47 4.18
N PRO A 593 -34.11 -47.52 4.66
CA PRO A 593 -34.38 -47.51 6.09
C PRO A 593 -33.71 -48.63 6.89
N ALA A 594 -33.50 -49.82 6.30
CA ALA A 594 -32.85 -50.93 6.99
C ALA A 594 -31.33 -50.73 7.11
N GLU A 595 -30.71 -50.08 6.13
CA GLU A 595 -29.32 -49.61 6.18
C GLU A 595 -29.11 -48.57 7.26
N VAL A 596 -30.04 -47.63 7.42
CA VAL A 596 -30.01 -46.65 8.51
C VAL A 596 -30.06 -47.36 9.87
N GLU A 597 -30.97 -48.30 10.08
CA GLU A 597 -31.04 -49.07 11.33
C GLU A 597 -29.76 -49.88 11.60
N ARG A 598 -29.19 -50.52 10.56
CA ARG A 598 -27.90 -51.22 10.68
C ARG A 598 -26.76 -50.28 11.06
N ALA A 599 -26.70 -49.08 10.47
CA ALA A 599 -25.70 -48.08 10.78
C ALA A 599 -25.82 -47.59 12.23
N LEU A 600 -27.04 -47.32 12.70
CA LEU A 600 -27.30 -46.94 14.09
C LEU A 600 -26.89 -48.04 15.08
N ALA A 601 -27.29 -49.28 14.80
CA ALA A 601 -26.90 -50.43 15.63
C ALA A 601 -25.37 -50.61 15.67
N ALA A 602 -24.69 -50.43 14.54
CA ALA A 602 -23.22 -50.46 14.47
C ALA A 602 -22.58 -49.34 15.29
N ALA A 603 -23.09 -48.11 15.18
CA ALA A 603 -22.61 -46.96 15.95
C ALA A 603 -22.77 -47.19 17.47
N VAL A 604 -23.92 -47.72 17.93
CA VAL A 604 -24.15 -48.04 19.35
C VAL A 604 -23.16 -49.10 19.84
N ARG A 605 -22.90 -50.14 19.06
CA ARG A 605 -21.90 -51.17 19.40
C ARG A 605 -20.48 -50.61 19.48
N ALA A 606 -20.11 -49.70 18.57
CA ALA A 606 -18.77 -49.12 18.50
C ALA A 606 -18.52 -48.00 19.53
N ALA A 607 -19.58 -47.38 20.07
CA ALA A 607 -19.47 -46.22 20.94
C ALA A 607 -18.56 -46.41 22.16
N PRO A 608 -18.61 -47.52 22.93
CA PRO A 608 -17.73 -47.69 24.09
C PRO A 608 -16.24 -47.74 23.71
N ALA A 609 -15.89 -48.36 22.58
CA ALA A 609 -14.52 -48.44 22.11
C ALA A 609 -14.00 -47.07 21.61
N TRP A 610 -14.86 -46.30 20.93
CA TRP A 610 -14.53 -44.94 20.50
C TRP A 610 -14.37 -43.97 21.67
N ASP A 611 -15.20 -44.12 22.71
CA ASP A 611 -15.09 -43.29 23.91
C ASP A 611 -13.81 -43.63 24.69
N ALA A 612 -13.52 -44.93 24.87
CA ALA A 612 -12.32 -45.44 25.53
C ALA A 612 -11.01 -45.06 24.82
N ALA A 613 -11.04 -44.71 23.53
CA ALA A 613 -9.87 -44.22 22.81
C ALA A 613 -9.30 -42.90 23.38
N GLY A 614 -10.11 -42.15 24.14
CA GLY A 614 -9.71 -40.92 24.81
C GLY A 614 -9.64 -39.69 23.89
N PRO A 615 -9.59 -38.48 24.47
CA PRO A 615 -9.62 -37.23 23.70
C PRO A 615 -8.41 -37.08 22.76
N ASP A 616 -7.21 -37.49 23.18
CA ASP A 616 -5.98 -37.31 22.41
C ASP A 616 -5.99 -38.12 21.11
N ARG A 617 -6.45 -39.37 21.16
CA ARG A 617 -6.57 -40.21 19.96
C ARG A 617 -7.60 -39.65 18.99
N ARG A 618 -8.69 -39.08 19.52
CA ARG A 618 -9.73 -38.45 18.70
C ARG A 618 -9.21 -37.16 18.05
N ALA A 619 -8.46 -36.35 18.78
CA ALA A 619 -7.81 -35.15 18.24
C ALA A 619 -6.84 -35.50 17.10
N LEU A 620 -6.00 -36.53 17.28
CA LEU A 620 -5.07 -37.01 16.25
C LEU A 620 -5.76 -37.49 14.96
N CYS A 621 -7.03 -37.95 15.02
CA CYS A 621 -7.79 -38.29 13.82
C CYS A 621 -8.35 -37.07 13.08
N LEU A 622 -8.48 -35.92 13.75
CA LEU A 622 -8.96 -34.66 13.18
C LEU A 622 -7.82 -33.82 12.59
N GLU A 623 -6.63 -33.92 13.18
CA GLU A 623 -5.37 -33.34 12.69
C GLU A 623 -4.86 -34.06 11.44
#